data_AF-A0A2G2LV48-F1
#
_entry.id   AF-A0A2G2LV48-F1
#
_cell.length_a   1.000
_cell.length_b   1.000
_cell.length_c   1.000
_cell.angle_alpha   90.00
_cell.angle_beta   90.00
_cell.angle_gamma   90.00
#
_symmetry.space_group_name_H-M   'P 1'
#
loop_
_entity.id
_entity.type
_entity.pdbx_description
1 polymer ?
#
loop_
_entity_poly.entity_id
_entity_poly.type
_entity_poly.pdbx_seq_one_letter_code
_entity_poly.pdbx_strand_id
1 'polypeptide(L)'
;MLPKFTLLASVASFGALALPALAEETTTTEPEIIIIGSHTPIPMVEMTAAISVIEGPQIAALGNVFAADALRSIPGVSVNRSGPAGSLTQVRLRGSEANHVLVLIDGIEASNPFSGEFSFATLPADGISRIEVLRGEQSALWGSDAIGGVINFITVPAKSGNTLGGFAEYGSF
;
A
#
# COMPACT_ATOMS: atom_id res chain seq x y z
N MET A 1 -4.28 78.21 -43.32
CA MET A 1 -4.26 77.50 -42.01
C MET A 1 -5.05 76.22 -42.15
N LEU A 2 -4.41 75.05 -42.05
CA LEU A 2 -5.06 73.72 -42.01
C LEU A 2 -5.57 73.42 -40.57
N PRO A 3 -6.63 72.58 -40.43
CA PRO A 3 -6.45 71.16 -40.06
C PRO A 3 -7.34 70.22 -40.92
N LYS A 4 -6.91 69.05 -41.42
CA LYS A 4 -6.54 67.75 -40.77
C LYS A 4 -7.71 67.09 -40.01
N PHE A 5 -8.31 66.04 -40.58
CA PHE A 5 -8.23 64.59 -40.19
C PHE A 5 -8.95 64.31 -38.85
N THR A 6 -9.93 63.40 -38.71
CA THR A 6 -9.80 61.93 -38.82
C THR A 6 -11.18 61.23 -38.82
N LEU A 7 -11.28 60.17 -39.62
CA LEU A 7 -12.30 59.13 -39.62
C LEU A 7 -12.07 58.19 -38.41
N LEU A 8 -13.10 57.79 -37.65
CA LEU A 8 -13.00 56.65 -36.72
C LEU A 8 -13.99 55.56 -37.14
N ALA A 9 -13.46 54.47 -37.68
CA ALA A 9 -14.17 53.24 -37.98
C ALA A 9 -14.33 52.41 -36.71
N SER A 10 -15.55 51.94 -36.46
CA SER A 10 -15.89 50.99 -35.39
C SER A 10 -15.39 49.60 -35.77
N VAL A 11 -14.50 49.03 -34.96
CA VAL A 11 -14.03 47.64 -35.06
C VAL A 11 -14.95 46.77 -34.22
N ALA A 12 -15.75 45.91 -34.86
CA ALA A 12 -16.51 44.87 -34.18
C ALA A 12 -15.57 43.69 -33.86
N SER A 13 -15.27 43.51 -32.57
CA SER A 13 -14.49 42.37 -32.08
C SER A 13 -15.38 41.13 -32.03
N PHE A 14 -15.08 40.15 -32.89
CA PHE A 14 -15.76 38.85 -32.93
C PHE A 14 -15.14 37.95 -31.85
N GLY A 15 -15.83 37.78 -30.72
CA GLY A 15 -15.38 36.92 -29.63
C GLY A 15 -15.40 35.45 -30.04
N ALA A 16 -14.23 34.83 -30.13
CA ALA A 16 -14.09 33.40 -30.34
C ALA A 16 -14.53 32.65 -29.06
N LEU A 17 -15.67 31.98 -29.11
CA LEU A 17 -16.10 31.02 -28.10
C LEU A 17 -15.23 29.76 -28.22
N ALA A 18 -14.28 29.59 -27.30
CA ALA A 18 -13.52 28.36 -27.15
C ALA A 18 -14.43 27.27 -26.57
N LEU A 19 -14.60 26.16 -27.31
CA LEU A 19 -15.26 24.96 -26.81
C LEU A 19 -14.33 24.25 -25.82
N PRO A 20 -14.83 23.70 -24.70
CA PRO A 20 -14.02 22.87 -23.83
C PRO A 20 -13.71 21.56 -24.55
N ALA A 21 -12.43 21.24 -24.70
CA ALA A 21 -11.99 19.93 -25.13
C ALA A 21 -12.21 18.94 -23.96
N LEU A 22 -13.15 18.01 -24.12
CA LEU A 22 -13.24 16.84 -23.27
C LEU A 22 -12.06 15.93 -23.62
N ALA A 23 -11.01 15.96 -22.79
CA ALA A 23 -9.98 14.94 -22.83
C ALA A 23 -10.57 13.66 -22.21
N GLU A 24 -10.69 12.62 -23.02
CA GLU A 24 -11.03 11.27 -22.55
C GLU A 24 -9.80 10.71 -21.85
N GLU A 25 -9.84 10.64 -20.52
CA GLU A 25 -8.81 10.01 -19.72
C GLU A 25 -9.02 8.49 -19.80
N THR A 26 -8.46 7.87 -20.84
CA THR A 26 -8.37 6.41 -20.92
C THR A 26 -7.52 5.94 -19.74
N THR A 27 -8.19 5.50 -18.67
CA THR A 27 -7.54 4.85 -17.53
C THR A 27 -7.02 3.50 -18.01
N THR A 28 -5.81 3.48 -18.57
CA THR A 28 -5.06 2.25 -18.79
C THR A 28 -4.86 1.62 -17.42
N THR A 29 -5.62 0.57 -17.11
CA THR A 29 -5.42 -0.21 -15.89
C THR A 29 -4.06 -0.89 -16.01
N GLU A 30 -3.03 -0.30 -15.40
CA GLU A 30 -1.73 -0.96 -15.31
C GLU A 30 -1.89 -2.28 -14.55
N PRO A 31 -1.23 -3.36 -14.99
CA PRO A 31 -1.30 -4.63 -14.28
C PRO A 31 -0.76 -4.45 -12.87
N GLU A 32 -1.54 -4.84 -11.86
CA GLU A 32 -1.10 -4.80 -10.46
C GLU A 32 0.09 -5.75 -10.29
N ILE A 33 1.23 -5.18 -9.90
CA ILE A 33 2.51 -5.87 -9.78
C ILE A 33 2.71 -6.32 -8.34
N ILE A 34 3.03 -7.59 -8.14
CA ILE A 34 3.35 -8.15 -6.82
C ILE A 34 4.79 -8.65 -6.79
N ILE A 35 5.45 -8.46 -5.64
CA ILE A 35 6.87 -8.75 -5.45
C ILE A 35 7.09 -10.06 -4.68
N ILE A 36 6.17 -10.49 -3.81
CA ILE A 36 6.39 -11.73 -3.02
C ILE A 36 6.12 -13.04 -3.77
N GLY A 37 5.38 -13.00 -4.88
CA GLY A 37 5.02 -14.19 -5.66
C GLY A 37 6.19 -14.79 -6.44
N SER A 38 7.18 -13.97 -6.76
CA SER A 38 8.42 -14.36 -7.43
C SER A 38 9.47 -13.29 -7.17
N HIS A 39 10.76 -13.67 -7.12
CA HIS A 39 11.87 -12.70 -7.06
C HIS A 39 11.89 -11.69 -8.22
N THR A 40 11.03 -11.90 -9.23
CA THR A 40 10.70 -10.96 -10.29
C THR A 40 9.29 -10.42 -10.10
N PRO A 41 9.05 -9.11 -10.30
CA PRO A 41 7.70 -8.55 -10.38
C PRO A 41 6.82 -9.30 -11.39
N ILE A 42 5.68 -9.86 -10.97
CA ILE A 42 4.68 -10.48 -11.86
C ILE A 42 3.30 -9.87 -11.67
N PRO A 43 2.47 -9.79 -12.74
CA PRO A 43 1.08 -9.37 -12.63
C PRO A 43 0.26 -10.31 -11.73
N MET A 44 -0.65 -9.75 -10.92
CA MET A 44 -1.53 -10.55 -10.06
C MET A 44 -2.32 -11.62 -10.84
N VAL A 45 -2.74 -11.32 -12.07
CA VAL A 45 -3.53 -12.23 -12.93
C VAL A 45 -2.76 -13.49 -13.31
N GLU A 46 -1.43 -13.44 -13.31
CA GLU A 46 -0.56 -14.56 -13.64
C GLU A 46 -0.19 -15.39 -12.41
N MET A 47 -0.59 -14.96 -11.21
CA MET A 47 -0.25 -15.62 -9.97
C MET A 47 -1.10 -16.87 -9.74
N THR A 48 -0.44 -18.00 -9.51
CA THR A 48 -1.08 -19.28 -9.19
C THR A 48 -1.34 -19.48 -7.69
N ALA A 49 -0.73 -18.64 -6.84
CA ALA A 49 -0.86 -18.67 -5.39
C ALA A 49 -2.00 -17.76 -4.90
N ALA A 50 -2.57 -18.09 -3.72
CA ALA A 50 -3.62 -17.28 -3.11
C ALA A 50 -3.03 -16.03 -2.46
N ILE A 51 -3.11 -14.91 -3.18
CA ILE A 51 -2.68 -13.60 -2.68
C ILE A 51 -3.85 -12.73 -2.21
N SER A 52 -3.58 -11.88 -1.22
CA SER A 52 -4.35 -10.65 -1.01
C SER A 52 -3.41 -9.47 -0.88
N VAL A 53 -3.86 -8.33 -1.38
CA VAL A 53 -3.14 -7.06 -1.31
C VAL A 53 -4.03 -6.06 -0.58
N ILE A 54 -3.44 -5.33 0.38
CA ILE A 54 -4.07 -4.16 1.00
C ILE A 54 -3.25 -2.93 0.59
N GLU A 55 -3.87 -2.05 -0.18
CA GLU A 55 -3.23 -0.83 -0.68
C GLU A 55 -3.24 0.29 0.35
N GLY A 56 -2.29 1.21 0.28
CA GLY A 56 -2.13 2.35 1.20
C GLY A 56 -3.42 3.13 1.48
N PRO A 57 -4.23 3.50 0.46
CA PRO A 57 -5.53 4.14 0.68
C PRO A 57 -6.51 3.29 1.51
N GLN A 58 -6.47 1.97 1.36
CA GLN A 58 -7.29 1.04 2.16
C GLN A 58 -6.78 0.97 3.59
N ILE A 59 -5.45 0.90 3.79
CA ILE A 59 -4.83 0.94 5.13
C ILE A 59 -5.22 2.22 5.85
N ALA A 60 -5.14 3.37 5.18
CA ALA A 60 -5.53 4.66 5.73
C ALA A 60 -7.04 4.72 6.06
N ALA A 61 -7.88 4.18 5.19
CA ALA A 61 -9.33 4.12 5.41
C ALA A 61 -9.73 3.23 6.60
N LEU A 62 -8.93 2.21 6.93
CA LEU A 62 -9.16 1.36 8.10
C LEU A 62 -8.88 2.10 9.42
N GLY A 63 -8.01 3.13 9.42
CA GLY A 63 -7.67 3.92 10.61
C GLY A 63 -7.01 3.10 11.73
N ASN A 64 -6.34 2.00 11.38
CA ASN A 64 -5.68 1.13 12.35
C ASN A 64 -4.36 1.73 12.81
N VAL A 65 -4.06 1.64 14.11
CA VAL A 65 -2.76 2.06 14.66
C VAL A 65 -1.66 1.06 14.30
N PHE A 66 -1.95 -0.24 14.39
CA PHE A 66 -0.98 -1.30 14.12
C PHE A 66 -1.25 -1.98 12.78
N ALA A 67 -0.18 -2.28 12.05
CA ALA A 67 -0.26 -2.92 10.73
C ALA A 67 -0.97 -4.29 10.77
N ALA A 68 -0.77 -5.05 11.84
CA ALA A 68 -1.44 -6.34 12.03
C ALA A 68 -2.96 -6.22 12.11
N ASP A 69 -3.50 -5.07 12.51
CA ASP A 69 -4.94 -4.92 12.62
C ASP A 69 -5.60 -4.83 11.22
N ALA A 70 -4.87 -4.35 10.20
CA ALA A 70 -5.32 -4.35 8.81
C ALA A 70 -5.48 -5.76 8.24
N LEU A 71 -4.61 -6.69 8.66
CA LEU A 71 -4.61 -8.08 8.21
C LEU A 71 -5.88 -8.85 8.58
N ARG A 72 -6.66 -8.41 9.58
CA ARG A 72 -7.92 -9.05 9.97
C ARG A 72 -8.99 -9.00 8.89
N SER A 73 -8.86 -8.11 7.91
CA SER A 73 -9.77 -8.02 6.75
C SER A 73 -9.56 -9.16 5.75
N ILE A 74 -8.43 -9.87 5.82
CA ILE A 74 -8.05 -10.88 4.84
C ILE A 74 -8.58 -12.26 5.27
N PRO A 75 -9.33 -12.97 4.41
CA PRO A 75 -9.78 -14.33 4.70
C PRO A 75 -8.62 -15.30 4.96
N GLY A 76 -8.78 -16.12 6.00
CA GLY A 76 -7.78 -17.11 6.39
C GLY A 76 -6.56 -16.52 7.10
N VAL A 77 -6.61 -15.25 7.52
CA VAL A 77 -5.63 -14.62 8.41
C VAL A 77 -6.25 -14.47 9.79
N SER A 78 -5.54 -14.92 10.82
CA SER A 78 -5.93 -14.72 12.21
C SER A 78 -4.86 -13.96 12.96
N VAL A 79 -5.28 -12.90 13.64
CA VAL A 79 -4.41 -12.00 14.39
C VAL A 79 -4.77 -12.11 15.87
N ASN A 80 -3.86 -12.67 16.67
CA ASN A 80 -4.05 -12.89 18.10
C ASN A 80 -3.16 -11.94 18.89
N ARG A 81 -3.76 -11.11 19.74
CA ARG A 81 -3.06 -10.22 20.66
C ARG A 81 -3.28 -10.69 22.10
N SER A 82 -2.19 -10.89 22.83
CA SER A 82 -2.20 -11.39 24.21
C SER A 82 -2.02 -10.25 25.20
N GLY A 83 -3.00 -9.35 25.29
CA GLY A 83 -2.99 -8.20 26.22
C GLY A 83 -3.35 -6.87 25.55
N PRO A 84 -3.06 -5.73 26.20
CA PRO A 84 -3.29 -4.39 25.64
C PRO A 84 -2.40 -4.09 24.41
N ALA A 85 -2.60 -2.93 23.78
CA ALA A 85 -1.73 -2.43 22.73
C ALA A 85 -0.24 -2.54 23.10
N GLY A 86 0.62 -2.95 22.16
CA GLY A 86 2.03 -3.23 22.43
C GLY A 86 2.33 -4.60 23.05
N SER A 87 1.31 -5.39 23.41
CA SER A 87 1.51 -6.78 23.86
C SER A 87 1.79 -7.72 22.68
N LEU A 88 2.34 -8.90 22.99
CA LEU A 88 2.62 -9.95 22.01
C LEU A 88 1.45 -10.11 21.04
N THR A 89 1.72 -9.85 19.76
CA THR A 89 0.74 -9.94 18.68
C THR A 89 1.31 -10.89 17.64
N GLN A 90 0.58 -11.98 17.40
CA GLN A 90 0.97 -13.05 16.49
C GLN A 90 -0.01 -13.10 15.32
N VAL A 91 0.50 -13.45 14.14
CA VAL A 91 -0.32 -13.66 12.94
C VAL A 91 -0.14 -15.09 12.47
N ARG A 92 -1.25 -15.74 12.12
CA ARG A 92 -1.29 -17.10 11.58
C ARG A 92 -2.04 -17.09 10.25
N LEU A 93 -1.61 -17.95 9.33
CA LEU A 93 -2.20 -18.08 8.00
C LEU A 93 -2.75 -19.49 7.82
N ARG A 94 -4.05 -19.60 7.48
CA ARG A 94 -4.73 -20.89 7.22
C ARG A 94 -4.55 -21.94 8.33
N GLY A 95 -4.50 -21.50 9.59
CA GLY A 95 -4.34 -22.38 10.76
C GLY A 95 -2.89 -22.82 11.04
N SER A 96 -1.90 -22.23 10.38
CA SER A 96 -0.48 -22.42 10.72
C SER A 96 -0.15 -21.86 12.11
N GLU A 97 1.05 -22.16 12.61
CA GLU A 97 1.63 -21.42 13.73
C GLU A 97 2.29 -20.11 13.26
N ALA A 98 2.55 -19.21 14.21
CA ALA A 98 3.10 -17.89 13.92
C ALA A 98 4.54 -17.93 13.41
N ASN A 99 5.34 -18.89 13.90
CA ASN A 99 6.69 -19.17 13.41
C ASN A 99 6.72 -19.91 12.05
N HIS A 100 5.57 -20.16 11.44
CA HIS A 100 5.44 -20.67 10.08
C HIS A 100 5.00 -19.57 9.11
N VAL A 101 4.99 -18.31 9.53
CA VAL A 101 4.67 -17.15 8.70
C VAL A 101 5.91 -16.29 8.57
N LEU A 102 6.49 -16.26 7.38
CA LEU A 102 7.61 -15.39 7.09
C LEU A 102 7.10 -13.95 6.95
N VAL A 103 7.74 -13.02 7.66
CA VAL A 103 7.45 -11.59 7.53
C VAL A 103 8.62 -10.89 6.88
N LEU A 104 8.31 -10.13 5.83
CA LEU A 104 9.23 -9.31 5.08
C LEU A 104 8.86 -7.83 5.25
N ILE A 105 9.88 -6.98 5.32
CA ILE A 105 9.74 -5.52 5.17
C ILE A 105 10.61 -5.14 3.98
N ASP A 106 9.99 -4.61 2.92
CA ASP A 106 10.64 -4.29 1.65
C ASP A 106 11.43 -5.48 1.08
N GLY A 107 10.89 -6.70 1.23
CA GLY A 107 11.51 -7.94 0.77
C GLY A 107 12.64 -8.49 1.66
N ILE A 108 12.96 -7.83 2.78
CA ILE A 108 13.97 -8.27 3.74
C ILE A 108 13.27 -8.94 4.93
N GLU A 109 13.76 -10.11 5.34
CA GLU A 109 13.22 -10.83 6.48
C GLU A 109 13.33 -10.03 7.78
N ALA A 110 12.19 -9.90 8.47
CA ALA A 110 12.07 -9.18 9.73
C ALA A 110 11.87 -10.11 10.93
N SER A 111 11.69 -11.42 10.71
CA SER A 111 11.50 -12.43 11.75
C SER A 111 12.69 -12.49 12.73
N ASN A 112 12.42 -12.79 13.99
CA ASN A 112 13.49 -13.00 14.96
C ASN A 112 14.19 -14.35 14.71
N PRO A 113 15.52 -14.39 14.49
CA PRO A 113 16.23 -15.63 14.16
C PRO A 113 16.28 -16.65 15.30
N PHE A 114 15.99 -16.25 16.54
CA PHE A 114 15.94 -17.18 17.68
C PHE A 114 14.58 -17.87 17.81
N SER A 115 13.47 -17.14 17.65
CA SER A 115 12.12 -17.69 17.79
C SER A 115 11.47 -18.08 16.46
N GLY A 116 12.01 -17.65 15.32
CA GLY A 116 11.42 -17.82 13.99
C GLY A 116 10.12 -17.03 13.78
N GLU A 117 9.82 -16.08 14.67
CA GLU A 117 8.55 -15.35 14.69
C GLU A 117 8.80 -13.84 14.63
N PHE A 118 7.95 -13.13 13.89
CA PHE A 118 7.88 -11.67 13.91
C PHE A 118 6.88 -11.17 14.96
N SER A 119 7.31 -10.23 15.81
CA SER A 119 6.40 -9.55 16.75
C SER A 119 5.70 -8.38 16.07
N PHE A 120 4.39 -8.51 15.83
CA PHE A 120 3.59 -7.44 15.25
C PHE A 120 3.18 -6.36 16.27
N ALA A 121 3.58 -6.52 17.53
CA ALA A 121 3.13 -5.69 18.65
C ALA A 121 3.45 -4.21 18.49
N THR A 122 4.51 -3.88 17.74
CA THR A 122 5.08 -2.54 17.64
C THR A 122 5.20 -2.04 16.20
N LEU A 123 4.62 -2.74 15.22
CA LEU A 123 4.67 -2.32 13.82
C LEU A 123 3.53 -1.32 13.55
N PRO A 124 3.81 -0.02 13.40
CA PRO A 124 2.78 0.97 13.07
C PRO A 124 2.21 0.69 11.68
N ALA A 125 0.94 1.01 11.48
CA ALA A 125 0.34 1.02 10.15
C ALA A 125 0.81 2.22 9.30
N ASP A 126 1.22 3.30 9.97
CA ASP A 126 1.78 4.48 9.31
C ASP A 126 3.10 4.16 8.59
N GLY A 127 3.31 4.79 7.44
CA GLY A 127 4.47 4.56 6.59
C GLY A 127 4.42 3.28 5.76
N ILE A 128 3.33 2.50 5.82
CA ILE A 128 3.11 1.33 4.94
C ILE A 128 2.39 1.78 3.68
N SER A 129 3.00 1.54 2.52
CA SER A 129 2.40 1.81 1.22
C SER A 129 1.49 0.67 0.75
N ARG A 130 1.86 -0.58 1.05
CA ARG A 130 1.11 -1.77 0.64
C ARG A 130 1.45 -2.95 1.53
N ILE A 131 0.48 -3.84 1.73
CA ILE A 131 0.67 -5.13 2.40
C ILE A 131 0.33 -6.24 1.41
N GLU A 132 1.28 -7.12 1.14
CA GLU A 132 1.10 -8.29 0.29
C GLU A 132 1.07 -9.55 1.17
N VAL A 133 0.05 -10.40 1.01
CA VAL A 133 -0.12 -11.62 1.80
C VAL A 133 -0.29 -12.82 0.88
N LEU A 134 0.76 -13.65 0.78
CA LEU A 134 0.68 -14.97 0.16
C LEU A 134 0.33 -16.01 1.21
N ARG A 135 -0.75 -16.77 0.96
CA ARG A 135 -1.20 -17.83 1.86
C ARG A 135 -0.90 -19.21 1.28
N GLY A 136 -0.39 -20.11 2.12
CA GLY A 136 -0.02 -21.48 1.75
C GLY A 136 1.49 -21.70 1.68
N GLU A 137 1.90 -22.89 1.25
CA GLU A 137 3.30 -23.28 1.21
C GLU A 137 4.15 -22.41 0.26
N GLN A 138 5.10 -21.67 0.81
CA GLN A 138 6.04 -20.84 0.06
C GLN A 138 7.51 -21.23 0.33
N SER A 139 7.72 -22.38 0.98
CA SER A 139 9.04 -22.84 1.41
C SER A 139 10.03 -23.10 0.28
N ALA A 140 9.55 -23.36 -0.94
CA ALA A 140 10.41 -23.54 -2.10
C ALA A 140 11.19 -22.28 -2.48
N LEU A 141 10.60 -21.09 -2.24
CA LEU A 141 11.23 -19.80 -2.53
C LEU A 141 11.90 -19.20 -1.29
N TRP A 142 11.26 -19.36 -0.14
CA TRP A 142 11.60 -18.60 1.07
C TRP A 142 12.12 -19.44 2.24
N GLY A 143 12.18 -20.78 2.12
CA GLY A 143 12.71 -21.67 3.16
C GLY A 143 11.69 -22.11 4.22
N SER A 144 12.20 -22.63 5.34
CA SER A 144 11.37 -23.30 6.37
C SER A 144 10.34 -22.41 7.03
N ASP A 145 10.54 -21.11 7.04
CA ASP A 145 9.71 -20.18 7.81
C ASP A 145 8.44 -19.77 7.05
N ALA A 146 8.34 -20.14 5.77
CA ALA A 146 7.25 -19.79 4.87
C ALA A 146 6.25 -20.95 4.62
N ILE A 147 6.04 -21.83 5.61
CA ILE A 147 5.12 -22.98 5.49
C ILE A 147 3.66 -22.53 5.43
N GLY A 148 3.25 -21.61 6.31
CA GLY A 148 1.92 -21.03 6.35
C GLY A 148 1.71 -19.93 5.31
N GLY A 149 2.80 -19.25 4.95
CA GLY A 149 2.83 -18.23 3.90
C GLY A 149 3.83 -17.12 4.17
N VAL A 150 3.65 -16.01 3.45
CA VAL A 150 4.53 -14.84 3.50
C VAL A 150 3.67 -13.58 3.61
N ILE A 151 4.07 -12.68 4.50
CA ILE A 151 3.52 -11.34 4.62
C ILE A 151 4.62 -10.35 4.32
N ASN A 152 4.44 -9.49 3.32
CA ASN A 152 5.40 -8.45 2.99
C ASN A 152 4.77 -7.07 3.18
N PHE A 153 5.44 -6.28 3.99
CA PHE A 153 5.12 -4.88 4.19
C PHE A 153 6.02 -4.06 3.27
N ILE A 154 5.40 -3.29 2.37
CA ILE A 154 6.11 -2.35 1.52
C ILE A 154 5.97 -0.98 2.17
N THR A 155 7.10 -0.32 2.40
CA THR A 155 7.12 1.01 3.00
C THR A 155 6.84 2.11 1.97
N VAL A 156 6.43 3.28 2.42
CA VAL A 156 6.34 4.46 1.56
C VAL A 156 7.76 4.89 1.19
N PRO A 157 8.11 5.00 -0.11
CA PRO A 157 9.45 5.40 -0.51
C PRO A 157 9.77 6.79 0.01
N ALA A 158 11.03 6.99 0.40
CA ALA A 158 11.52 8.31 0.79
C ALA A 158 11.28 9.30 -0.36
N LYS A 159 10.54 10.39 -0.08
CA LYS A 159 10.37 11.48 -1.04
C LYS A 159 11.70 12.19 -1.25
N SER A 160 12.08 12.43 -2.50
CA SER A 160 13.26 13.22 -2.82
C SER A 160 13.03 14.70 -2.46
N GLY A 161 14.04 15.32 -1.84
CA GLY A 161 13.97 16.70 -1.36
C GLY A 161 13.47 16.86 0.07
N ASN A 162 13.31 18.11 0.52
CA ASN A 162 12.89 18.42 1.87
C ASN A 162 11.37 18.22 2.03
N THR A 163 10.97 17.13 2.70
CA THR A 163 9.57 16.89 3.07
C THR A 163 9.39 17.12 4.57
N LEU A 164 8.39 17.90 4.96
CA LEU A 164 7.96 18.05 6.35
C LEU A 164 6.52 17.55 6.47
N GLY A 165 6.27 16.66 7.43
CA GLY A 165 4.95 16.13 7.74
C GLY A 165 4.70 16.16 9.24
N GLY A 166 3.43 16.20 9.63
CA GLY A 166 2.99 16.09 11.01
C GLY A 166 1.54 15.64 11.03
N PHE A 167 1.17 14.87 12.04
CA PHE A 167 -0.19 14.43 12.28
C PHE A 167 -0.55 14.66 13.75
N ALA A 168 -1.85 14.68 14.03
CA ALA A 168 -2.40 14.78 15.38
C ALA A 168 -3.61 13.87 15.47
N GLU A 169 -3.65 13.06 16.53
CA GLU A 169 -4.72 12.09 16.78
C GLU A 169 -5.26 12.27 18.20
N TYR A 170 -6.55 12.01 18.37
CA TYR A 170 -7.23 12.04 19.66
C TYR A 170 -8.33 10.97 19.67
N GLY A 171 -8.37 10.14 20.71
CA GLY A 171 -9.34 9.04 20.83
C GLY A 171 -9.11 8.20 22.09
N SER A 172 -9.92 7.16 22.25
CA SER A 172 -9.75 6.13 23.28
C SER A 172 -9.09 4.87 22.71
N PHE A 173 -8.42 4.09 23.57
CA PHE A 173 -7.72 2.85 23.22
C PHE A 173 -8.59 1.59 23.41
#